data_AF-A0A3N5Q956-F1
#
_entry.id   AF-A0A3N5Q956-F1
#
_cell.length_a   1.000
_cell.length_b   1.000
_cell.length_c   1.000
_cell.angle_alpha   90.00
_cell.angle_beta   90.00
_cell.angle_gamma   90.00
#
_symmetry.space_group_name_H-M   'P 1'
#
loop_
_entity.id
_entity.type
_entity.pdbx_description
1 polymer ?
#
loop_
_entity_poly.entity_id
_entity_poly.type
_entity_poly.pdbx_seq_one_letter_code
_entity_poly.pdbx_strand_id
1 'polypeptide(L)'
;MKTKILRVIILLLAVSPFYYLQAQSEDNEPVLFYQMEPFDDSLFITIQEEVFIDPPDPKSEIIVDLRDQANQTISIKGTLYPLLALTPETRAKIVTYPFKLNLEENIHYGSVFTRVFERMRVNKIVSPPTVTQISPSMGYVNPFLQAFGGERFGLPIKNDIGFSFGFG
;
A
#
# COMPACT_ATOMS: atom_id res chain seq x y z
N MET A 1 -9.95 21.95 -40.05
CA MET A 1 -8.95 21.25 -39.22
C MET A 1 -9.18 21.44 -37.72
N LYS A 2 -9.37 22.65 -37.21
CA LYS A 2 -9.52 22.94 -35.77
C LYS A 2 -10.64 22.16 -35.06
N THR A 3 -11.80 21.98 -35.71
CA THR A 3 -12.94 21.22 -35.15
C THR A 3 -12.72 19.70 -35.09
N LYS A 4 -11.86 19.14 -35.96
CA LYS A 4 -11.50 17.71 -35.92
C LYS A 4 -10.54 17.43 -34.77
N ILE A 5 -9.59 18.32 -34.53
CA ILE A 5 -8.63 18.24 -33.41
C ILE A 5 -9.36 18.36 -32.06
N LEU A 6 -10.31 19.29 -31.95
CA LEU A 6 -11.12 19.44 -30.73
C LEU A 6 -11.91 18.16 -30.39
N ARG A 7 -12.47 17.47 -31.39
CA ARG A 7 -13.18 16.20 -31.18
C ARG A 7 -12.26 15.08 -30.68
N VAL A 8 -11.02 15.02 -31.16
CA VAL A 8 -10.03 14.04 -30.70
C VAL A 8 -9.61 14.31 -29.25
N ILE A 9 -9.45 15.58 -28.87
CA ILE A 9 -9.12 15.96 -27.48
C ILE A 9 -10.27 15.60 -26.52
N ILE A 10 -11.52 15.87 -26.92
CA ILE A 10 -12.70 15.51 -26.12
C ILE A 10 -12.81 13.98 -25.97
N LEU A 11 -12.53 13.22 -27.03
CA LEU A 11 -12.51 11.75 -26.97
C LEU A 11 -11.43 11.25 -26.00
N LEU A 12 -10.23 11.83 -26.03
CA LEU A 12 -9.12 11.47 -25.12
C LEU A 12 -9.46 11.75 -23.65
N LEU A 13 -10.10 12.89 -23.37
CA LEU A 13 -10.55 13.26 -22.02
C LEU A 13 -11.74 12.41 -21.53
N ALA A 14 -12.58 11.91 -22.44
CA ALA A 14 -13.69 11.02 -22.09
C ALA A 14 -13.22 9.59 -21.75
N VAL A 15 -12.09 9.14 -22.31
CA VAL A 15 -11.55 7.79 -22.08
C VAL A 15 -10.59 7.74 -20.88
N SER A 16 -9.95 8.85 -20.50
CA SER A 16 -9.03 8.89 -19.35
C SER A 16 -9.61 8.45 -18.00
N PRO A 17 -10.88 8.74 -17.60
CA PRO A 17 -11.39 8.29 -16.30
C PRO A 17 -11.60 6.78 -16.22
N PHE A 18 -11.74 6.06 -17.34
CA PHE A 18 -11.90 4.60 -17.34
C PHE A 18 -10.63 3.87 -16.88
N TYR A 19 -9.45 4.41 -17.19
CA TYR A 19 -8.18 3.83 -16.72
C TYR A 19 -7.98 4.01 -15.21
N TYR A 20 -8.47 5.11 -14.64
CA TYR A 20 -8.36 5.36 -13.19
C TYR A 20 -9.27 4.41 -12.39
N LEU A 21 -10.45 4.09 -12.91
CA LEU A 21 -11.36 3.12 -12.29
C LEU A 21 -10.80 1.69 -12.29
N GLN A 22 -10.12 1.28 -13.36
CA GLN A 22 -9.50 -0.04 -13.45
C GLN A 22 -8.27 -0.17 -12.53
N ALA A 23 -7.50 0.90 -12.33
CA ALA A 23 -6.36 0.90 -11.42
C ALA A 23 -6.77 0.81 -9.93
N GLN A 24 -7.94 1.31 -9.54
CA GLN A 24 -8.44 1.19 -8.17
C GLN A 24 -8.97 -0.20 -7.81
N SER A 25 -9.31 -1.04 -8.80
CA SER A 25 -9.81 -2.40 -8.54
C SER A 25 -8.71 -3.40 -8.18
N GLU A 26 -7.50 -3.27 -8.74
CA GLU A 26 -6.39 -4.22 -8.47
C GLU A 26 -5.91 -4.16 -7.01
N ASP A 27 -5.94 -3.00 -6.36
CA ASP A 27 -5.50 -2.83 -4.97
C ASP A 27 -6.49 -3.36 -3.91
N ASN A 28 -7.72 -3.73 -4.31
CA ASN A 28 -8.79 -4.13 -3.38
C ASN A 28 -9.15 -5.62 -3.45
N GLU A 29 -8.46 -6.43 -4.25
CA GLU A 29 -8.75 -7.86 -4.28
C GLU A 29 -8.28 -8.51 -2.97
N PRO A 30 -9.18 -9.19 -2.23
CA PRO A 30 -8.79 -9.87 -1.01
C PRO A 30 -7.84 -11.01 -1.35
N VAL A 31 -6.64 -11.02 -0.74
CA VAL A 31 -5.69 -12.12 -0.90
C VAL A 31 -6.25 -13.36 -0.20
N LEU A 32 -6.69 -14.35 -0.99
CA LEU A 32 -7.34 -15.57 -0.50
C LEU A 32 -6.35 -16.73 -0.28
N PHE A 33 -5.22 -16.74 -0.97
CA PHE A 33 -4.17 -17.74 -0.78
C PHE A 33 -2.83 -17.06 -0.51
N TYR A 34 -2.36 -17.16 0.73
CA TYR A 34 -1.20 -16.41 1.19
C TYR A 34 -0.39 -17.14 2.25
N GLN A 35 0.89 -16.80 2.30
CA GLN A 35 1.74 -17.11 3.44
C GLN A 35 1.68 -15.94 4.44
N MET A 36 1.50 -16.26 5.71
CA MET A 36 1.59 -15.27 6.79
C MET A 36 3.05 -14.92 7.02
N GLU A 37 3.39 -13.63 6.98
CA GLU A 37 4.71 -13.17 7.37
C GLU A 37 4.82 -13.12 8.90
N PRO A 38 5.95 -13.55 9.51
CA PRO A 38 6.12 -13.53 10.96
C PRO A 38 6.29 -12.09 11.46
N PHE A 39 5.17 -11.42 11.76
CA PHE A 39 5.13 -10.09 12.38
C PHE A 39 4.77 -10.15 13.88
N ASP A 40 3.91 -11.11 14.26
CA ASP A 40 3.47 -11.32 15.64
C ASP A 40 3.70 -12.78 16.04
N ASP A 41 4.79 -13.01 16.77
CA ASP A 41 5.16 -14.34 17.29
C ASP A 41 4.02 -14.96 18.12
N SER A 42 3.21 -14.14 18.79
CA SER A 42 2.13 -14.60 19.68
C SER A 42 1.04 -15.33 18.89
N LEU A 43 0.61 -14.75 17.76
CA LEU A 43 -0.41 -15.37 16.92
C LEU A 43 0.06 -16.70 16.33
N PHE A 44 1.33 -16.77 15.91
CA PHE A 44 1.91 -18.00 15.36
C PHE A 44 1.96 -19.12 16.40
N ILE A 45 2.29 -18.79 17.65
CA ILE A 45 2.25 -19.72 18.77
C ILE A 45 0.81 -20.17 19.05
N THR A 46 -0.14 -19.23 19.17
CA THR A 46 -1.55 -19.56 19.46
C THR A 46 -2.15 -20.48 18.41
N ILE A 47 -1.88 -20.24 17.13
CA ILE A 47 -2.36 -21.10 16.03
C ILE A 47 -1.84 -22.53 16.21
N GLN A 48 -0.55 -22.69 16.51
CA GLN A 48 0.09 -23.99 16.69
C GLN A 48 -0.42 -24.72 17.94
N GLU A 49 -0.62 -24.01 19.04
CA GLU A 49 -1.20 -24.56 20.27
C GLU A 49 -2.64 -25.05 20.06
N GLU A 50 -3.46 -24.30 19.30
CA GLU A 50 -4.85 -24.69 18.99
C GLU A 50 -4.93 -25.96 18.13
N VAL A 51 -3.93 -26.25 17.31
CA VAL A 51 -3.81 -27.51 16.55
C VAL A 51 -2.93 -28.57 17.24
N PHE A 52 -2.61 -28.36 18.53
CA PHE A 52 -1.85 -29.28 19.36
C PHE A 52 -0.41 -29.59 18.86
N ILE A 53 0.26 -28.60 18.27
CA ILE A 53 1.68 -28.69 17.91
C ILE A 53 2.52 -28.26 19.12
N ASP A 54 3.36 -29.18 19.62
CA ASP A 54 4.28 -28.96 20.74
C ASP A 54 5.68 -29.51 20.40
N PRO A 55 6.76 -28.71 20.45
CA PRO A 55 6.79 -27.28 20.82
C PRO A 55 6.31 -26.36 19.69
N PRO A 56 5.61 -25.26 20.02
CA PRO A 56 5.24 -24.25 19.03
C PRO A 56 6.50 -23.50 18.55
N ASP A 57 6.52 -23.18 17.26
CA ASP A 57 7.65 -22.51 16.61
C ASP A 57 7.19 -21.21 15.95
N PRO A 58 7.53 -20.02 16.48
CA PRO A 58 7.06 -18.75 15.93
C PRO A 58 7.60 -18.47 14.52
N LYS A 59 8.64 -19.20 14.08
CA LYS A 59 9.23 -19.07 12.75
C LYS A 59 8.67 -20.07 11.75
N SER A 60 7.65 -20.84 12.13
CA SER A 60 7.01 -21.80 11.24
C SER A 60 6.37 -21.09 10.05
N GLU A 61 6.52 -21.66 8.87
CA GLU A 61 5.74 -21.25 7.71
C GLU A 61 4.27 -21.63 7.91
N ILE A 62 3.39 -20.62 7.83
CA ILE A 62 1.94 -20.77 7.91
C ILE A 62 1.34 -20.25 6.60
N ILE A 63 0.73 -21.15 5.83
CA ILE A 63 0.03 -20.83 4.59
C ILE A 63 -1.45 -20.98 4.83
N VAL A 64 -2.24 -20.00 4.38
CA VAL A 64 -3.69 -19.98 4.53
C VAL A 64 -4.33 -20.05 3.17
N ASP A 65 -5.31 -20.95 3.02
CA ASP A 65 -6.12 -21.09 1.82
C ASP A 65 -7.60 -20.84 2.14
N LEU A 66 -8.09 -19.71 1.65
CA LEU A 66 -9.48 -19.23 1.79
C LEU A 66 -10.24 -19.25 0.47
N ARG A 67 -9.68 -19.83 -0.60
CA ARG A 67 -10.29 -19.80 -1.94
C ARG A 67 -11.62 -20.54 -1.99
N ASP A 68 -11.71 -21.67 -1.31
CA ASP A 68 -12.95 -22.44 -1.14
C ASP A 68 -13.61 -22.08 0.20
N GLN A 69 -14.83 -21.53 0.14
CA GLN A 69 -15.60 -21.17 1.34
C GLN A 69 -16.01 -22.40 2.17
N ALA A 70 -16.17 -23.58 1.56
CA ALA A 70 -16.56 -24.80 2.25
C ALA A 70 -15.36 -25.52 2.88
N ASN A 71 -14.18 -25.42 2.27
CA ASN A 71 -12.98 -26.18 2.65
C ASN A 71 -11.78 -25.26 2.89
N GLN A 72 -11.93 -24.29 3.78
CA GLN A 72 -10.82 -23.43 4.18
C GLN A 72 -9.78 -24.22 4.96
N THR A 73 -8.50 -24.05 4.62
CA THR A 73 -7.40 -24.80 5.25
C THR A 73 -6.25 -23.88 5.64
N ILE A 74 -5.46 -24.37 6.60
CA ILE A 74 -4.21 -23.79 7.03
C ILE A 74 -3.13 -24.86 6.97
N SER A 75 -2.02 -24.56 6.31
CA SER A 75 -0.84 -25.43 6.26
C SER A 75 0.20 -24.89 7.22
N ILE A 76 0.67 -25.72 8.14
CA ILE A 76 1.71 -25.39 9.11
C ILE A 76 2.84 -26.39 8.90
N LYS A 77 4.03 -25.92 8.52
CA LYS A 77 5.19 -26.77 8.20
C LYS A 77 4.86 -27.90 7.20
N GLY A 78 3.98 -27.62 6.23
CA GLY A 78 3.55 -28.58 5.20
C GLY A 78 2.45 -29.55 5.63
N THR A 79 1.95 -29.47 6.88
CA THR A 79 0.81 -30.27 7.34
C THR A 79 -0.47 -29.44 7.24
N LEU A 80 -1.49 -30.00 6.59
CA LEU A 80 -2.78 -29.33 6.37
C LEU A 80 -3.75 -29.58 7.53
N TYR A 81 -4.32 -28.50 8.03
CA TYR A 81 -5.36 -28.49 9.04
C TYR A 81 -6.58 -27.74 8.51
N PRO A 82 -7.81 -28.16 8.84
CA PRO A 82 -9.00 -27.38 8.51
C PRO A 82 -9.01 -26.09 9.33
N LEU A 83 -9.34 -24.96 8.71
CA LEU A 83 -9.39 -23.67 9.42
C LEU A 83 -10.41 -23.71 10.56
N LEU A 84 -11.46 -24.52 10.43
CA LEU A 84 -12.48 -24.76 11.45
C LEU A 84 -11.94 -25.38 12.75
N ALA A 85 -10.75 -25.99 12.75
CA ALA A 85 -10.11 -26.49 13.96
C ALA A 85 -9.71 -25.36 14.92
N LEU A 86 -9.52 -24.15 14.39
CA LEU A 86 -9.15 -22.98 15.18
C LEU A 86 -10.38 -22.29 15.79
N THR A 87 -10.17 -21.57 16.88
CA THR A 87 -11.20 -20.78 17.53
C THR A 87 -11.69 -19.65 16.62
N PRO A 88 -12.96 -19.20 16.75
CA PRO A 88 -13.50 -18.13 15.91
C PRO A 88 -12.68 -16.84 15.97
N GLU A 89 -12.10 -16.54 17.14
CA GLU A 89 -11.25 -15.36 17.34
C GLU A 89 -9.93 -15.48 16.57
N THR A 90 -9.25 -16.62 16.68
CA THR A 90 -8.01 -16.89 15.96
C THR A 90 -8.23 -16.91 14.45
N ARG A 91 -9.34 -17.50 13.97
CA ARG A 91 -9.72 -17.43 12.56
C ARG A 91 -9.92 -16.00 12.08
N ALA A 92 -10.63 -15.17 12.85
CA ALA A 92 -10.85 -13.77 12.49
C ALA A 92 -9.52 -13.01 12.36
N LYS A 93 -8.58 -13.24 13.29
CA LYS A 93 -7.22 -12.65 13.24
C LYS A 93 -6.41 -13.13 12.03
N ILE A 94 -6.54 -14.40 11.65
CA ILE A 94 -5.89 -14.94 10.45
C ILE A 94 -6.44 -14.27 9.19
N VAL A 95 -7.77 -14.18 9.07
CA VAL A 95 -8.43 -13.60 7.89
C VAL A 95 -8.10 -12.11 7.73
N THR A 96 -8.09 -11.35 8.83
CA THR A 96 -7.78 -9.90 8.82
C THR A 96 -6.29 -9.59 8.95
N TYR A 97 -5.42 -10.60 8.83
CA TYR A 97 -3.98 -10.43 9.03
C TYR A 97 -3.38 -9.41 8.04
N PRO A 98 -2.62 -8.41 8.49
CA PRO A 98 -2.16 -7.33 7.61
C PRO A 98 -0.95 -7.69 6.73
N PHE A 99 -0.08 -8.59 7.18
CA PHE A 99 1.18 -8.93 6.48
C PHE A 99 1.07 -10.28 5.77
N LYS A 100 0.58 -10.24 4.53
CA LYS A 100 0.32 -11.42 3.70
C LYS A 100 1.23 -11.41 2.49
N LEU A 101 1.96 -12.50 2.28
CA LEU A 101 2.65 -12.76 1.02
C LEU A 101 1.68 -13.50 0.08
N ASN A 102 1.24 -12.83 -0.98
CA ASN A 102 0.35 -13.43 -1.97
C ASN A 102 1.08 -14.54 -2.73
N LEU A 103 0.56 -15.76 -2.66
CA LEU A 103 1.13 -16.93 -3.36
C LEU A 103 0.48 -17.17 -4.73
N GLU A 104 -0.60 -16.48 -5.05
CA GLU A 104 -1.26 -16.54 -6.37
C GLU A 104 -0.56 -15.65 -7.40
N GLU A 105 0.11 -14.60 -6.95
CA GLU A 105 0.82 -13.67 -7.82
C GLU A 105 2.08 -14.31 -8.43
N ASN A 106 2.10 -14.40 -9.76
CA ASN A 106 3.32 -14.66 -10.51
C ASN A 106 4.22 -13.42 -10.43
N ILE A 107 5.27 -13.49 -9.61
CA ILE A 107 6.24 -12.40 -9.44
C ILE A 107 7.01 -12.21 -10.75
N HIS A 108 6.53 -11.32 -11.62
CA HIS A 108 7.35 -10.78 -12.69
C HIS A 108 8.37 -9.81 -12.08
N TYR A 109 9.67 -10.10 -12.22
CA TYR A 109 10.79 -9.32 -11.66
C TYR A 109 10.74 -7.80 -11.92
N GLY A 110 10.02 -7.34 -12.96
CA GLY A 110 9.79 -5.91 -13.21
C GLY A 110 8.87 -5.21 -12.19
N SER A 111 7.97 -5.96 -11.52
CA SER A 111 6.97 -5.44 -10.58
C SER A 111 7.54 -5.05 -9.21
N VAL A 112 8.70 -5.60 -8.83
CA VAL A 112 9.31 -5.32 -7.52
C VAL A 112 9.77 -3.86 -7.42
N PHE A 113 10.23 -3.28 -8.53
CA PHE A 113 10.63 -1.87 -8.56
C PHE A 113 9.42 -0.93 -8.65
N THR A 114 8.39 -1.26 -9.44
CA THR A 114 7.18 -0.43 -9.54
C THR A 114 6.43 -0.34 -8.22
N ARG A 115 6.26 -1.44 -7.49
CA ARG A 115 5.58 -1.45 -6.18
C ARG A 115 6.29 -0.57 -5.15
N VAL A 116 7.62 -0.51 -5.19
CA VAL A 116 8.41 0.38 -4.30
C VAL A 116 8.22 1.85 -4.72
N PHE A 117 8.21 2.14 -6.02
CA PHE A 117 7.92 3.49 -6.53
C PHE A 117 6.48 3.95 -6.26
N GLU A 118 5.50 3.05 -6.28
CA GLU A 118 4.09 3.31 -5.97
C GLU A 118 3.84 3.45 -4.46
N ARG A 119 4.51 2.65 -3.61
CA ARG A 119 4.47 2.80 -2.14
C ARG A 119 5.19 4.05 -1.64
N MET A 120 6.23 4.51 -2.35
CA MET A 120 6.75 5.84 -2.12
C MET A 120 5.63 6.84 -2.44
N ARG A 121 5.12 7.57 -1.45
CA ARG A 121 4.02 8.53 -1.59
C ARG A 121 4.36 9.69 -2.55
N VAL A 122 4.43 9.44 -3.85
CA VAL A 122 4.57 10.48 -4.89
C VAL A 122 3.36 11.41 -4.89
N ASN A 123 2.21 10.96 -4.38
CA ASN A 123 1.01 11.79 -4.18
C ASN A 123 1.24 13.00 -3.25
N LYS A 124 2.24 12.96 -2.35
CA LYS A 124 2.61 14.11 -1.52
C LYS A 124 3.55 15.11 -2.20
N ILE A 125 4.12 14.75 -3.35
CA ILE A 125 4.96 15.64 -4.15
C ILE A 125 4.09 16.56 -5.02
N VAL A 126 2.87 16.14 -5.36
CA VAL A 126 1.99 16.83 -6.33
C VAL A 126 0.94 17.74 -5.66
N SER A 127 0.86 17.76 -4.33
CA SER A 127 -0.05 18.66 -3.59
C SER A 127 0.73 19.49 -2.58
N PRO A 128 1.13 20.73 -2.92
CA PRO A 128 1.77 21.61 -1.95
C PRO A 128 0.79 21.90 -0.80
N PRO A 129 1.26 21.91 0.47
CA PRO A 129 0.41 22.17 1.63
C PRO A 129 -0.18 23.58 1.57
N THR A 130 -1.46 23.70 1.91
CA THR A 130 -2.16 24.99 2.00
C THR A 130 -1.74 25.76 3.26
N VAL A 131 -1.73 27.10 3.21
CA VAL A 131 -1.21 28.05 4.23
C VAL A 131 -1.60 27.74 5.68
N THR A 132 -2.76 27.12 5.93
CA THR A 132 -3.24 26.75 7.27
C THR A 132 -2.42 25.66 7.96
N GLN A 133 -1.52 24.99 7.23
CA GLN A 133 -0.67 23.91 7.73
C GLN A 133 0.80 24.34 7.94
N ILE A 134 1.14 25.60 7.64
CA ILE A 134 2.50 26.14 7.74
C ILE A 134 2.58 27.00 9.00
N SER A 135 3.32 26.55 10.02
CA SER A 135 3.52 27.37 11.23
C SER A 135 4.47 28.55 10.93
N PRO A 136 4.34 29.69 11.64
CA PRO A 136 5.23 30.86 11.47
C PRO A 136 6.71 30.58 11.77
N SER A 137 7.00 29.45 12.41
CA SER A 137 8.34 28.97 12.74
C SER A 137 8.95 28.03 11.68
N MET A 138 8.20 27.68 10.63
CA MET A 138 8.64 26.71 9.62
C MET A 138 9.32 27.39 8.44
N GLY A 139 10.59 27.07 8.20
CA GLY A 139 11.33 27.50 7.02
C GLY A 139 10.85 26.75 5.77
N TYR A 140 10.67 27.46 4.65
CA TYR A 140 10.09 26.92 3.42
C TYR A 140 10.70 27.58 2.18
N VAL A 141 10.87 26.83 1.08
CA VAL A 141 11.60 27.27 -0.13
C VAL A 141 10.66 27.48 -1.30
N ASN A 142 10.42 28.72 -1.72
CA ASN A 142 9.56 29.06 -2.86
C ASN A 142 10.16 28.78 -4.24
N PRO A 143 9.55 27.96 -5.13
CA PRO A 143 10.13 27.62 -6.42
C PRO A 143 9.57 28.55 -7.51
N PHE A 144 8.71 29.52 -7.16
CA PHE A 144 8.13 30.49 -8.08
C PHE A 144 8.80 31.85 -7.90
N LEU A 145 9.18 32.46 -9.03
CA LEU A 145 9.68 33.83 -9.10
C LEU A 145 8.62 34.79 -8.56
N GLN A 146 8.79 35.28 -7.33
CA GLN A 146 7.96 36.36 -6.79
C GLN A 146 8.48 37.70 -7.31
N ALA A 147 7.80 38.26 -8.30
CA ALA A 147 7.87 39.70 -8.55
C ALA A 147 7.02 40.40 -7.46
N PHE A 148 7.65 41.29 -6.69
CA PHE A 148 7.00 42.27 -5.80
C PHE A 148 5.85 41.73 -4.92
N GLY A 149 6.19 41.14 -3.78
CA GLY A 149 5.27 41.04 -2.63
C GLY A 149 4.11 40.06 -2.74
N GLY A 150 4.13 39.10 -3.68
CA GLY A 150 3.13 38.03 -3.81
C GLY A 150 3.28 36.86 -2.81
N GLU A 151 2.29 35.95 -2.80
CA GLU A 151 2.15 34.82 -1.86
C GLU A 151 3.30 33.81 -1.89
N ARG A 152 3.74 33.38 -0.69
CA ARG A 152 4.88 32.46 -0.46
C ARG A 152 4.49 31.02 -0.76
N PHE A 153 4.92 30.52 -1.92
CA PHE A 153 4.85 29.11 -2.31
C PHE A 153 6.18 28.40 -2.04
N GLY A 154 6.33 27.10 -2.28
CA GLY A 154 7.53 26.33 -1.89
C GLY A 154 7.47 24.81 -1.69
N LEU A 155 8.65 24.20 -1.48
CA LEU A 155 8.83 22.78 -1.23
C LEU A 155 9.77 22.55 -0.03
N PRO A 156 9.31 21.94 1.07
CA PRO A 156 10.19 21.61 2.19
C PRO A 156 10.99 20.34 1.89
N ILE A 157 12.33 20.40 1.97
CA ILE A 157 13.21 19.24 1.73
C ILE A 157 13.37 18.37 2.99
N LYS A 158 13.35 18.98 4.19
CA LYS A 158 13.22 18.37 5.54
C LYS A 158 13.08 19.48 6.58
N ASN A 159 12.59 19.13 7.78
CA ASN A 159 12.08 20.07 8.80
C ASN A 159 12.99 21.25 9.20
N ASP A 160 14.32 21.23 8.97
CA ASP A 160 15.21 22.19 9.64
C ASP A 160 16.37 22.78 8.81
N ILE A 161 16.47 22.57 7.48
CA ILE A 161 17.58 23.14 6.70
C ILE A 161 17.13 23.66 5.32
N GLY A 162 17.46 24.92 5.02
CA GLY A 162 17.34 25.52 3.69
C GLY A 162 18.45 26.57 3.44
N PHE A 163 18.93 26.65 2.19
CA PHE A 163 19.85 27.68 1.72
C PHE A 163 19.08 28.67 0.81
N SER A 164 19.43 29.96 0.87
CA SER A 164 18.81 31.01 0.03
C SER A 164 19.86 31.88 -0.66
N PHE A 165 19.66 32.15 -1.95
CA PHE A 165 20.33 33.22 -2.68
C PHE A 165 19.26 34.15 -3.27
N GLY A 166 19.29 35.43 -2.87
CA GLY A 166 18.44 36.47 -3.44
C GLY A 166 19.30 37.47 -4.20
N PHE A 167 18.77 37.97 -5.31
CA PHE A 167 19.18 39.27 -5.86
C PHE A 167 18.02 40.24 -5.61
N GLY A 168 18.37 41.45 -5.17
CA GLY A 168 17.43 42.50 -4.76
C GLY A 168 16.51 42.99 -5.86
#